data_AF-A0A519JXK1-F1
#
_entry.id   AF-A0A519JXK1-F1
#
_cell.length_a   1.000
_cell.length_b   1.000
_cell.length_c   1.000
_cell.angle_alpha   90.00
_cell.angle_beta   90.00
_cell.angle_gamma   90.00
#
_symmetry.space_group_name_H-M   'P 1'
#
loop_
_entity.id
_entity.type
_entity.pdbx_description
1 polymer ?
#
loop_
_entity_poly.entity_id
_entity_poly.type
_entity_poly.pdbx_seq_one_letter_code
_entity_poly.pdbx_strand_id
1 'polypeptide(L)'
;MIVLILVSSVLLASISIIQFKNEAREYHQQRLESKENTIREHINYILSTTTYPLTTRNLPLIFKDRIYELADIHNQEINIYGLDGKLLKSSKASFSIDRPAPPIPKFILKLVQ
;
A
#
# COMPACT_ATOMS: atom_id res chain seq x y z
N MET A 1 23.21 18.36 49.91
CA MET A 1 22.80 17.10 49.25
C MET A 1 21.42 17.20 48.59
N ILE A 2 20.38 17.67 49.28
CA ILE A 2 19.00 17.73 48.72
C ILE A 2 18.85 18.63 47.48
N VAL A 3 19.48 19.81 47.46
CA VAL A 3 19.38 20.77 46.35
C VAL A 3 20.02 20.22 45.08
N LEU A 4 21.17 19.54 45.21
CA LEU A 4 21.84 18.87 44.09
C LEU A 4 20.95 17.79 43.48
N ILE A 5 20.28 16.98 44.31
CA ILE A 5 19.36 15.94 43.84
C ILE A 5 18.18 16.56 43.06
N LEU A 6 17.61 17.67 43.56
CA LEU A 6 16.52 18.36 42.88
C LEU A 6 16.95 18.92 41.52
N VAL A 7 18.10 19.59 41.46
CA VAL A 7 18.63 20.13 40.20
C VAL A 7 18.93 19.01 39.20
N SER A 8 19.57 17.92 39.65
CA SER A 8 19.82 16.75 38.82
C SER A 8 18.53 16.12 38.30
N SER A 9 17.49 16.03 39.13
CA SER A 9 16.18 15.49 38.74
C SER A 9 15.52 16.33 37.64
N VAL A 10 15.52 17.66 37.76
CA VAL A 10 14.95 18.57 36.75
C VAL A 10 15.70 18.49 35.42
N LEU A 11 17.03 18.40 35.47
CA LEU A 11 17.87 18.25 34.27
C LEU A 11 17.58 16.92 33.55
N LEU A 12 17.50 15.80 34.30
CA LEU A 12 17.18 14.48 33.74
C LEU A 12 15.79 14.45 33.12
N ALA A 13 14.79 15.03 33.79
CA ALA A 13 13.43 15.12 33.27
C ALA A 13 13.40 15.89 31.95
N SER A 14 14.12 17.02 31.88
CA SER A 14 14.17 17.87 30.69
C SER A 14 14.78 17.15 29.47
N ILE A 15 15.91 16.47 29.65
CA ILE A 15 16.57 15.72 28.58
C ILE A 15 15.70 14.53 28.12
N SER A 16 15.10 13.79 29.08
CA SER A 16 14.25 12.64 28.77
C SER A 16 13.07 13.03 27.89
N ILE A 17 12.41 14.17 28.17
CA ILE A 17 11.29 14.66 27.35
C ILE A 17 11.71 14.89 25.90
N ILE A 18 12.89 15.45 25.66
CA ILE A 18 13.40 15.69 24.31
C ILE A 18 13.72 14.36 23.61
N GLN A 19 14.37 13.44 24.32
CA GLN A 19 14.71 12.12 23.79
C GLN A 19 13.47 11.33 23.38
N PHE A 20 12.46 11.26 24.25
CA PHE A 20 11.21 10.54 23.95
C PHE A 20 10.50 11.10 22.71
N LYS A 21 10.50 12.43 22.52
CA LYS A 21 9.92 13.05 21.33
C LYS A 21 10.68 12.68 20.06
N ASN A 22 12.01 12.68 20.11
CA ASN A 22 12.84 12.34 18.97
C ASN A 22 12.71 10.85 18.62
N GLU A 23 12.78 9.98 19.62
CA GLU A 23 12.63 8.53 19.47
C GLU A 23 11.25 8.14 18.93
N ALA A 24 10.18 8.78 19.41
CA ALA A 24 8.84 8.56 18.87
C ALA A 24 8.76 8.94 17.38
N ARG A 25 9.37 10.06 16.97
CA ARG A 25 9.39 10.50 15.57
C ARG A 25 10.19 9.53 14.70
N GLU A 26 11.38 9.14 15.16
CA GLU A 26 12.25 8.21 14.45
C GLU A 26 11.60 6.83 14.30
N TYR A 27 10.99 6.32 15.38
CA TYR A 27 10.25 5.06 15.35
C TYR A 27 9.11 5.05 14.31
N HIS A 28 8.34 6.14 14.24
CA HIS A 28 7.27 6.25 13.24
C HIS A 28 7.83 6.28 11.81
N GLN A 29 8.95 6.97 11.60
CA GLN A 29 9.61 7.05 10.30
C GLN A 29 10.17 5.69 9.87
N GLN A 30 10.93 5.02 10.74
CA GLN A 30 11.50 3.69 10.46
C GLN A 30 10.40 2.66 10.17
N ARG A 31 9.27 2.75 10.87
CA ARG A 31 8.12 1.87 10.61
C ARG A 31 7.50 2.13 9.22
N LEU A 32 7.45 3.39 8.79
CA LEU A 32 6.97 3.76 7.46
C LEU A 32 7.92 3.22 6.38
N GLU A 33 9.23 3.43 6.56
CA GLU A 33 10.26 2.98 5.63
C GLU A 33 10.28 1.45 5.50
N SER A 34 10.10 0.73 6.61
CA SER A 34 10.01 -0.73 6.59
C SER A 34 8.80 -1.22 5.79
N LYS A 35 7.64 -0.55 5.93
CA LYS A 35 6.44 -0.87 5.13
C LYS A 35 6.68 -0.61 3.64
N GLU A 36 7.28 0.53 3.32
CA GLU A 36 7.60 0.91 1.94
C GLU A 36 8.60 -0.07 1.30
N ASN A 37 9.65 -0.44 2.03
CA ASN A 37 10.65 -1.39 1.55
C ASN A 37 10.05 -2.77 1.29
N THR A 38 9.16 -3.25 2.17
CA THR A 38 8.49 -4.55 1.93
C THR A 38 7.62 -4.52 0.66
N ILE A 39 6.93 -3.39 0.40
CA ILE A 39 6.16 -3.21 -0.84
C ILE A 39 7.10 -3.18 -2.05
N ARG A 40 8.23 -2.45 -1.98
CA ARG A 40 9.23 -2.37 -3.05
C ARG A 40 9.81 -3.74 -3.39
N GLU A 41 10.19 -4.52 -2.39
CA GLU A 41 10.74 -5.87 -2.62
C GLU A 41 9.71 -6.78 -3.31
N HIS A 42 8.45 -6.70 -2.91
CA HIS A 42 7.40 -7.47 -3.58
C HIS A 42 7.18 -6.99 -5.03
N ILE A 43 7.21 -5.69 -5.30
CA ILE A 43 7.18 -5.16 -6.67
C ILE A 43 8.37 -5.69 -7.49
N ASN A 44 9.59 -5.65 -6.94
CA ASN A 44 10.79 -6.15 -7.60
C ASN A 44 10.69 -7.66 -7.90
N TYR A 45 10.10 -8.42 -6.98
CA TYR A 45 9.82 -9.84 -7.20
C TYR A 45 8.87 -10.07 -8.38
N ILE A 46 7.77 -9.31 -8.48
CA ILE A 46 6.84 -9.38 -9.61
C ILE A 46 7.54 -9.02 -10.94
N LEU A 47 8.37 -7.97 -10.93
CA LEU A 47 9.11 -7.53 -12.12
C LEU A 47 10.19 -8.54 -12.54
N SER A 48 10.81 -9.27 -11.62
CA SER A 48 11.85 -10.26 -11.95
C SER A 48 11.27 -11.62 -12.39
N THR A 49 10.03 -11.94 -12.01
CA THR A 49 9.39 -13.23 -12.32
C THR A 49 8.42 -13.16 -13.50
N THR A 50 8.17 -11.98 -14.06
CA THR A 50 7.27 -11.82 -15.20
C THR A 50 7.91 -12.26 -16.51
N THR A 51 7.10 -12.82 -17.41
CA THR A 51 7.52 -13.18 -18.78
C THR A 51 7.45 -12.00 -19.75
N TYR A 52 6.82 -10.89 -19.37
CA TYR A 52 6.71 -9.71 -20.21
C TYR A 52 8.01 -8.89 -20.21
N PRO A 53 8.40 -8.29 -21.35
CA PRO A 53 9.51 -7.33 -21.36
C PRO A 53 9.22 -6.14 -20.45
N LEU A 54 10.21 -5.73 -19.66
CA LEU A 54 10.11 -4.61 -18.71
C LEU A 54 10.06 -3.26 -19.43
N THR A 55 8.87 -2.90 -19.91
CA THR A 55 8.62 -1.63 -20.59
C THR A 55 7.36 -0.96 -20.02
N THR A 56 7.30 0.37 -20.07
CA THR A 56 6.16 1.16 -19.55
C THR A 56 4.82 0.72 -20.13
N ARG A 57 4.81 0.25 -21.39
CA ARG A 57 3.61 -0.24 -22.08
C ARG A 57 3.10 -1.57 -21.52
N ASN A 58 4.01 -2.40 -21.00
CA ASN A 58 3.68 -3.72 -20.46
C ASN A 58 3.36 -3.67 -18.97
N LEU A 59 3.67 -2.58 -18.24
CA LEU A 59 3.33 -2.46 -16.81
C LEU A 59 1.85 -2.75 -16.50
N PRO A 60 0.85 -2.23 -17.25
CA PRO A 60 -0.55 -2.58 -17.03
C PRO A 60 -0.87 -4.07 -17.19
N LEU A 61 -0.11 -4.78 -18.04
CA LEU A 61 -0.26 -6.22 -18.28
C LEU A 61 0.46 -7.05 -17.20
N ILE A 62 1.67 -6.66 -16.82
CA ILE A 62 2.45 -7.28 -15.74
C ILE A 62 1.66 -7.22 -14.42
N PHE A 63 1.09 -6.06 -14.12
CA PHE A 63 0.33 -5.79 -12.90
C PHE A 63 -1.18 -6.00 -13.08
N LYS A 64 -1.63 -6.74 -14.10
CA LYS A 64 -3.06 -6.92 -14.39
C LYS A 64 -3.83 -7.46 -13.18
N ASP A 65 -3.34 -8.58 -12.64
CA ASP A 65 -3.94 -9.31 -11.52
C ASP A 65 -3.07 -9.20 -10.25
N ARG A 66 -1.73 -9.14 -10.43
CA ARG A 66 -0.74 -9.02 -9.35
C ARG A 66 -0.90 -7.78 -8.47
N ILE A 67 -1.50 -6.71 -8.98
CA ILE A 67 -1.69 -5.48 -8.20
C ILE A 67 -2.72 -5.64 -7.09
N TYR A 68 -3.70 -6.53 -7.26
CA TYR A 68 -4.70 -6.81 -6.24
C TYR A 68 -4.10 -7.68 -5.14
N GLU A 69 -3.33 -8.71 -5.50
CA GLU A 69 -2.53 -9.50 -4.57
C GLU A 69 -1.59 -8.63 -3.74
N LEU A 70 -0.90 -7.68 -4.38
CA LEU A 70 -0.02 -6.72 -3.71
C LEU A 70 -0.80 -5.84 -2.71
N ALA A 71 -1.97 -5.33 -3.11
CA ALA A 71 -2.79 -4.48 -2.25
C ALA A 71 -3.40 -5.25 -1.07
N ASP A 72 -3.82 -6.49 -1.29
CA ASP A 72 -4.39 -7.36 -0.25
C ASP A 72 -3.34 -7.77 0.78
N ILE A 73 -2.13 -8.17 0.35
CA ILE A 73 -1.03 -8.57 1.25
C ILE A 73 -0.54 -7.40 2.10
N HIS A 74 -0.41 -6.20 1.50
CA HIS A 74 0.09 -5.02 2.21
C HIS A 74 -1.01 -4.16 2.84
N ASN A 75 -2.27 -4.58 2.68
CA ASN A 75 -3.48 -3.86 3.12
C ASN A 75 -3.42 -2.35 2.78
N GLN A 76 -2.99 -2.04 1.56
CA GLN A 76 -2.73 -0.69 1.11
C GLN A 76 -3.08 -0.52 -0.37
N GLU A 77 -3.82 0.54 -0.71
CA GLU A 77 -4.11 0.87 -2.11
C GLU A 77 -2.81 1.28 -2.84
N ILE A 78 -2.48 0.54 -3.89
CA ILE A 78 -1.37 0.78 -4.81
C ILE A 78 -1.89 1.39 -6.11
N ASN A 79 -1.24 2.47 -6.56
CA ASN A 79 -1.47 3.12 -7.84
C ASN A 79 -0.14 3.22 -8.60
N ILE A 80 -0.12 2.77 -9.85
CA ILE A 80 1.05 2.77 -10.72
C ILE A 80 0.89 3.87 -11.76
N TYR A 81 1.88 4.76 -11.81
CA TYR A 81 1.93 5.88 -12.75
C TYR A 81 3.09 5.72 -13.74
N GLY A 82 2.91 6.27 -14.94
CA GLY A 82 3.98 6.46 -15.90
C GLY A 82 4.86 7.65 -15.50
N LEU A 83 6.02 7.76 -16.16
CA LEU A 83 6.93 8.90 -15.98
C LEU A 83 6.30 10.24 -16.44
N ASP A 84 5.27 10.17 -17.27
CA ASP A 84 4.45 11.32 -17.70
C ASP A 84 3.32 11.67 -16.71
N GLY A 85 3.28 11.00 -15.55
CA GLY A 85 2.29 11.21 -14.50
C GLY A 85 0.91 10.60 -14.79
N LYS A 86 0.74 9.87 -15.90
CA LYS A 86 -0.53 9.20 -16.21
C LYS A 86 -0.71 7.93 -15.40
N LEU A 87 -1.92 7.71 -14.88
CA LEU A 87 -2.28 6.48 -14.20
C LEU A 87 -2.27 5.32 -15.20
N LEU A 88 -1.44 4.31 -14.93
CA LEU A 88 -1.32 3.10 -15.75
C LEU A 88 -2.18 1.96 -15.21
N LYS A 89 -2.22 1.80 -13.88
CA LYS A 89 -2.98 0.75 -13.21
C LYS A 89 -3.27 1.16 -11.76
N SER A 90 -4.43 0.77 -11.24
CA SER A 90 -4.81 0.95 -9.84
C SER A 90 -5.27 -0.38 -9.26
N SER A 91 -4.91 -0.63 -8.00
CA SER A 91 -5.45 -1.73 -7.18
C SER A 91 -6.85 -1.43 -6.66
N LYS A 92 -7.26 -0.16 -6.68
CA LYS A 92 -8.59 0.23 -6.25
C LYS A 92 -9.58 -0.48 -7.17
N ALA A 93 -10.28 -1.47 -6.63
CA ALA A 93 -11.41 -2.07 -7.29
C ALA A 93 -12.42 -0.95 -7.52
N SER A 94 -12.48 -0.42 -8.74
CA SER A 94 -13.63 0.36 -9.15
C SER A 94 -14.79 -0.63 -9.14
N PHE A 95 -15.52 -0.71 -8.03
CA PHE A 95 -16.86 -1.26 -8.02
C PHE A 95 -17.69 -0.40 -8.96
N SER A 96 -17.65 -0.74 -10.24
CA SER A 96 -18.73 -0.38 -11.15
C SER A 96 -19.96 -1.00 -10.52
N ILE A 97 -20.93 -0.17 -10.11
CA ILE A 97 -22.24 -0.68 -9.71
C ILE A 97 -22.81 -1.32 -10.98
N ASP A 98 -22.58 -2.62 -11.16
CA ASP A 98 -23.23 -3.35 -12.24
C ASP A 98 -24.73 -3.22 -12.00
N ARG A 99 -25.43 -2.65 -12.98
CA ARG A 99 -26.89 -2.63 -12.96
C ARG A 99 -27.35 -4.08 -12.86
N PRO A 100 -28.35 -4.40 -12.03
CA PRO A 100 -28.85 -5.76 -11.92
C PRO A 100 -29.17 -6.28 -13.33
N ALA A 101 -28.67 -7.48 -13.63
CA ALA A 101 -28.86 -8.09 -14.94
C ALA A 101 -30.37 -8.15 -15.25
N PRO A 102 -30.79 -7.80 -16.48
CA PRO A 102 -32.20 -7.85 -16.84
C PRO A 102 -32.72 -9.28 -16.69
N PRO A 103 -33.98 -9.47 -16.25
CA PRO A 103 -34.56 -10.78 -16.07
C PRO A 103 -34.53 -11.55 -17.40
N ILE A 104 -34.14 -12.82 -17.34
CA ILE A 104 -34.07 -13.70 -18.51
C ILE A 104 -35.46 -13.77 -19.17
N PRO A 105 -35.57 -13.51 -20.48
CA PRO A 105 -36.86 -13.56 -21.17
C PRO A 105 -37.54 -14.93 -21.01
N LYS A 106 -38.85 -14.90 -20.73
CA LYS A 106 -39.65 -16.12 -20.45
C LYS A 106 -39.62 -17.15 -21.57
N PHE A 107 -39.34 -16.75 -22.81
CA PHE A 107 -39.25 -17.69 -23.94
C PHE A 107 -38.02 -18.59 -23.86
N ILE A 108 -36.90 -18.12 -23.29
CA ILE A 108 -35.69 -18.93 -23.08
C ILE A 108 -35.93 -19.96 -21.98
N LEU A 109 -36.64 -19.58 -20.92
CA LEU A 109 -36.98 -20.49 -19.81
C LEU A 109 -37.87 -21.67 -20.27
N LYS A 110 -38.68 -21.47 -21.33
CA LYS A 110 -39.54 -22.51 -21.91
C LYS A 110 -38.79 -23.48 -22.83
N LEU A 111 -37.57 -23.18 -23.26
CA LEU A 111 -36.77 -24.03 -24.15
C LEU A 111 -35.93 -25.06 -23.38
N VAL A 112 -35.81 -24.90 -22.06
CA VAL A 112 -34.96 -25.73 -21.17
C VAL A 112 -35.82 -26.61 -20.24
N GLN A 113 -37.14 -26.46 -20.25
CA GLN A 113 -38.09 -27.43 -19.69
C GLN A 113 -38.54 -28.41 -20.76
#